data_AF-U4TYB1-F1
#
_entry.id   AF-U4TYB1-F1
#
_cell.length_a   1.000
_cell.length_b   1.000
_cell.length_c   1.000
_cell.angle_alpha   90.00
_cell.angle_beta   90.00
_cell.angle_gamma   90.00
#
_symmetry.space_group_name_H-M   'P 1'
#
loop_
_entity.id
_entity.type
_entity.pdbx_description
1 polymer ?
#
loop_
_entity_poly.entity_id
_entity_poly.type
_entity_poly.pdbx_seq_one_letter_code
_entity_poly.pdbx_strand_id
1 'polypeptide(L)'
;MLADVRALLQSGKVQEVKQLLRANAWPANHPIRKELWPLLCKQHGKAGGVSGDGFYWDMVVQVFGSAELPERPVGLPPFVEPSRCHAYHLTRSGRACADRVISVLGYACPDIVYSPAIYPICALLLHYVTGKCLSFLKNLLDVWIKIGLF
;
A
#
# COMPACT_ATOMS: atom_id res chain seq x y z
N MET A 1 24.03 -1.46 -1.67
CA MET A 1 22.80 -1.46 -2.51
C MET A 1 21.60 -0.77 -1.85
N LEU A 2 20.97 -1.31 -0.79
CA LEU A 2 19.87 -0.60 -0.12
C LEU A 2 20.34 0.72 0.53
N ALA A 3 21.57 0.75 1.05
CA ALA A 3 22.23 1.96 1.52
C ALA A 3 22.38 3.00 0.40
N ASP A 4 22.72 2.58 -0.82
CA ASP A 4 22.86 3.46 -1.98
C ASP A 4 21.50 4.05 -2.38
N VAL A 5 20.44 3.22 -2.39
CA VAL A 5 19.07 3.73 -2.61
C VAL A 5 18.67 4.74 -1.54
N ARG A 6 18.98 4.48 -0.26
CA ARG A 6 18.72 5.43 0.84
C ARG A 6 19.47 6.75 0.64
N ALA A 7 20.75 6.69 0.32
CA ALA A 7 21.58 7.88 0.10
C ALA A 7 21.09 8.69 -1.11
N LEU A 8 20.76 8.03 -2.21
CA LEU A 8 20.21 8.69 -3.40
C LEU A 8 18.86 9.34 -3.11
N LEU A 9 17.96 8.67 -2.38
CA LEU A 9 16.68 9.24 -1.97
C LEU A 9 16.85 10.45 -1.05
N GLN A 10 17.76 10.39 -0.07
CA GLN A 10 18.06 11.51 0.84
C GLN A 10 18.64 12.71 0.10
N SER A 11 19.43 12.46 -0.95
CA SER A 11 20.01 13.51 -1.80
C SER A 11 19.08 14.04 -2.89
N GLY A 12 17.82 13.57 -2.97
CA GLY A 12 16.85 14.02 -3.97
C GLY A 12 17.13 13.52 -5.40
N LYS A 13 18.06 12.57 -5.56
CA LYS A 13 18.55 12.03 -6.84
C LYS A 13 17.60 10.98 -7.45
N VAL A 14 16.38 11.41 -7.77
CA VAL A 14 15.28 10.51 -8.19
C VAL A 14 15.59 9.79 -9.50
N GLN A 15 16.33 10.41 -10.43
CA GLN A 15 16.68 9.76 -11.70
C GLN A 15 17.68 8.63 -11.51
N GLU A 16 18.69 8.83 -10.66
CA GLU A 16 19.67 7.80 -10.31
C GLU A 16 19.00 6.63 -9.57
N VAL A 17 18.04 6.91 -8.69
CA VAL A 17 17.21 5.85 -8.07
C VAL A 17 16.47 5.04 -9.15
N LYS A 18 15.80 5.70 -10.10
CA LYS A 18 15.09 5.01 -11.20
C LYS A 18 16.03 4.15 -12.05
N GLN A 19 17.21 4.67 -12.39
CA GLN A 19 18.20 3.92 -13.16
C GLN A 19 18.68 2.69 -12.39
N LEU A 20 19.00 2.84 -11.10
CA LEU A 20 19.41 1.73 -10.24
C LEU A 20 18.31 0.67 -10.13
N LEU A 21 17.05 1.06 -9.92
CA LEU A 21 15.93 0.12 -9.86
C LEU A 21 15.73 -0.64 -11.17
N ARG A 22 15.85 0.02 -12.33
CA ARG A 22 15.68 -0.61 -13.65
C ARG A 22 16.85 -1.50 -14.04
N ALA A 23 18.06 -1.19 -13.60
CA ALA A 23 19.26 -1.98 -13.86
C ALA A 23 19.32 -3.26 -13.00
N ASN A 24 18.52 -3.35 -11.94
CA ASN A 24 18.52 -4.47 -11.02
C ASN A 24 17.23 -5.30 -11.11
N ALA A 25 17.32 -6.47 -11.75
CA ALA A 25 16.19 -7.40 -11.90
C ALA A 25 16.09 -8.37 -10.70
N TRP A 26 15.77 -7.86 -9.51
CA TRP A 26 15.65 -8.74 -8.33
C TRP A 26 14.50 -9.74 -8.49
N PRO A 27 14.71 -11.03 -8.18
CA PRO A 27 13.67 -12.04 -8.13
C PRO A 27 12.48 -11.63 -7.23
N ALA A 28 11.31 -12.21 -7.48
CA ALA A 28 10.11 -11.95 -6.69
C ALA A 28 10.29 -12.32 -5.21
N ASN A 29 11.03 -13.38 -4.90
CA ASN A 29 11.30 -13.81 -3.53
C ASN A 29 12.47 -13.08 -2.85
N HIS A 30 13.10 -12.11 -3.53
CA HIS A 30 14.29 -11.46 -3.00
C HIS A 30 13.96 -10.60 -1.76
N PRO A 31 14.67 -10.77 -0.63
CA PRO A 31 14.31 -10.14 0.65
C PRO A 31 14.36 -8.61 0.61
N ILE A 32 15.19 -8.02 -0.27
CA ILE A 32 15.31 -6.57 -0.44
C ILE A 32 13.96 -5.88 -0.65
N ARG A 33 12.99 -6.54 -1.31
CA ARG A 33 11.68 -5.98 -1.62
C ARG A 33 10.92 -5.58 -0.35
N LYS A 34 11.10 -6.33 0.76
CA LYS A 34 10.47 -6.02 2.06
C LYS A 34 10.93 -4.69 2.64
N GLU A 35 12.16 -4.28 2.36
CA GLU A 35 12.72 -3.01 2.82
C GLU A 35 12.62 -1.90 1.77
N LEU A 36 12.75 -2.26 0.49
CA LEU A 36 12.76 -1.33 -0.63
C LEU A 36 11.40 -0.69 -0.85
N TRP A 37 10.31 -1.46 -0.83
CA TRP A 37 8.96 -0.92 -1.05
C TRP A 37 8.56 0.13 0.00
N PRO A 38 8.70 -0.13 1.32
CA PRO A 38 8.46 0.91 2.33
C PRO A 38 9.35 2.14 2.15
N LEU A 39 10.61 1.95 1.75
CA LEU A 39 11.55 3.05 1.55
C LEU A 39 11.10 3.98 0.41
N LEU A 40 10.74 3.41 -0.73
CA LEU A 40 10.30 4.19 -1.90
C LEU A 40 8.98 4.94 -1.62
N CYS A 41 8.04 4.34 -0.89
CA CYS A 41 6.77 4.99 -0.60
C CYS A 41 6.82 6.05 0.48
N LYS A 42 7.83 6.04 1.35
CA LYS A 42 8.07 7.16 2.28
C LYS A 42 8.41 8.46 1.56
N GLN A 43 8.99 8.40 0.37
CA GLN A 43 9.36 9.58 -0.42
C GLN A 43 8.14 10.43 -0.80
N HIS A 44 6.97 9.81 -0.94
CA HIS A 44 5.77 10.47 -1.44
C HIS A 44 4.83 10.98 -0.33
N GLY A 45 5.05 10.55 0.92
CA GLY A 45 4.29 11.04 2.07
C GLY A 45 4.73 12.45 2.45
N LYS A 46 3.78 13.34 2.80
CA LYS A 46 4.13 14.65 3.39
C LYS A 46 4.86 14.42 4.71
N ALA A 47 5.96 15.13 4.94
CA ALA A 47 6.57 15.23 6.26
C ALA A 47 5.51 15.79 7.24
N GLY A 48 5.08 14.97 8.20
CA GLY A 48 4.05 15.34 9.18
C GLY A 48 2.64 14.82 8.91
N GLY A 49 2.39 14.05 7.84
CA GLY A 49 1.14 13.30 7.72
C GLY A 49 1.04 12.28 8.85
N VAL A 50 -0.11 12.16 9.51
CA VAL A 50 -0.39 11.21 10.60
C VAL A 50 -0.20 9.77 10.08
N SER A 51 1.04 9.32 10.06
CA SER A 51 1.52 8.10 9.39
C SER A 51 2.20 7.18 10.40
N GLY A 52 1.69 7.19 11.64
CA GLY A 52 2.05 6.20 12.64
C GLY A 52 1.21 4.94 12.45
N ASP A 53 1.77 3.78 12.78
CA ASP A 53 1.03 2.52 12.79
C ASP A 53 -0.25 2.62 13.64
N GLY A 54 -0.27 3.48 14.68
CA GLY A 54 -1.45 3.78 15.50
C GLY A 54 -2.64 4.33 14.72
N PHE A 55 -2.44 5.26 13.78
CA PHE A 55 -3.56 5.85 13.01
C PHE A 55 -4.29 4.81 12.17
N TYR A 56 -3.56 3.85 11.58
CA TYR A 56 -4.20 2.75 10.86
C TYR A 56 -5.09 1.93 11.80
N TRP A 57 -4.58 1.55 12.97
CA TRP A 57 -5.35 0.74 13.91
C TRP A 57 -6.54 1.48 14.51
N ASP A 58 -6.43 2.80 14.73
CA ASP A 58 -7.56 3.64 15.14
C ASP A 58 -8.67 3.59 14.08
N MET A 59 -8.33 3.72 12.79
CA MET A 59 -9.30 3.60 11.70
C MET A 59 -9.88 2.18 11.59
N VAL A 60 -9.05 1.14 11.79
CA VAL A 60 -9.54 -0.25 11.82
C VAL A 60 -10.61 -0.42 12.90
N VAL A 61 -10.36 0.08 14.11
CA VAL A 61 -11.31 0.01 15.22
C VAL A 61 -12.55 0.85 14.93
N GLN A 62 -12.43 2.02 14.28
CA GLN A 62 -13.59 2.81 13.88
C GLN A 62 -14.48 2.11 12.84
N VAL A 63 -13.88 1.42 11.86
CA VAL A 63 -14.63 0.76 10.78
C VAL A 63 -15.19 -0.60 11.21
N PHE A 64 -14.45 -1.35 12.02
CA PHE A 64 -14.76 -2.76 12.35
C PHE A 64 -15.12 -3.00 13.81
N GLY A 65 -14.92 -2.02 14.70
CA GLY A 65 -15.11 -2.16 16.15
C GLY A 65 -14.01 -2.96 16.87
N SER A 66 -13.10 -3.60 16.14
CA SER A 66 -12.01 -4.43 16.68
C SER A 66 -10.81 -4.45 15.75
N ALA A 67 -9.61 -4.70 16.31
CA ALA A 67 -8.38 -4.92 15.55
C ALA A 67 -8.25 -6.36 15.01
N GLU A 68 -9.12 -7.27 15.46
CA GLU A 68 -9.15 -8.65 15.01
C GLU A 68 -9.54 -8.75 13.53
N LEU A 69 -9.01 -9.77 12.85
CA LEU A 69 -9.37 -10.01 11.46
C LEU A 69 -10.78 -10.59 11.39
N PRO A 70 -11.68 -10.05 10.55
CA PRO A 70 -13.01 -10.60 10.38
C PRO A 70 -12.96 -12.07 9.92
N GLU A 71 -13.71 -12.94 10.60
CA GLU A 71 -13.81 -14.36 10.20
C GLU A 71 -14.61 -14.55 8.89
N ARG A 72 -15.56 -13.63 8.65
CA ARG A 72 -16.42 -13.59 7.46
C ARG A 72 -15.87 -12.56 6.45
N PRO A 73 -16.06 -12.79 5.15
CA PRO A 73 -15.72 -11.81 4.12
C PRO A 73 -16.39 -10.47 4.39
N VAL A 74 -15.63 -9.38 4.23
CA VAL A 74 -16.12 -8.02 4.38
C VAL A 74 -16.67 -7.55 3.03
N GLY A 75 -17.77 -6.79 3.05
CA GLY A 75 -18.22 -6.07 1.86
C GLY A 75 -17.18 -5.05 1.42
N LEU A 76 -16.69 -5.17 0.19
CA LEU A 76 -15.73 -4.22 -0.36
C LEU A 76 -16.43 -2.91 -0.77
N PRO A 77 -15.75 -1.76 -0.66
CA PRO A 77 -16.29 -0.47 -1.05
C PRO A 77 -16.55 -0.38 -2.57
N PRO A 78 -17.48 0.47 -3.03
CA PRO A 78 -17.95 0.48 -4.43
C PRO A 78 -16.91 0.95 -5.44
N PHE A 79 -15.82 1.59 -5.01
CA PHE A 79 -14.76 2.01 -5.92
C PHE A 79 -13.92 0.85 -6.45
N VAL A 80 -13.99 -0.34 -5.85
CA VAL A 80 -13.34 -1.52 -6.42
C VAL A 80 -14.26 -2.24 -7.40
N GLU A 81 -13.67 -2.93 -8.35
CA GLU A 81 -14.41 -3.81 -9.27
C GLU A 81 -14.22 -5.26 -8.83
N PRO A 82 -15.27 -5.97 -8.36
CA PRO A 82 -15.14 -7.33 -7.84
C PRO A 82 -14.50 -8.32 -8.83
N SER A 83 -14.81 -8.16 -10.13
CA SER A 83 -14.22 -8.96 -11.22
C SER A 83 -12.69 -8.80 -11.35
N ARG A 84 -12.15 -7.68 -10.84
CA ARG A 84 -10.72 -7.32 -10.90
C ARG A 84 -10.02 -7.40 -9.55
N CYS A 85 -10.69 -7.90 -8.51
CA CYS A 85 -10.09 -8.09 -7.19
C CYS A 85 -9.16 -9.31 -7.16
N HIS A 86 -8.05 -9.22 -7.90
CA HIS A 86 -7.05 -10.28 -8.00
C HIS A 86 -6.21 -10.37 -6.72
N ALA A 87 -6.38 -11.46 -5.98
CA ALA A 87 -5.64 -11.72 -4.74
C ALA A 87 -4.28 -12.40 -4.95
N TYR A 88 -3.93 -12.76 -6.19
CA TYR A 88 -2.70 -13.49 -6.53
C TYR A 88 -2.50 -14.74 -5.64
N HIS A 89 -1.35 -14.85 -4.97
CA HIS A 89 -1.00 -15.97 -4.11
C HIS A 89 -1.24 -15.68 -2.62
N LEU A 90 -2.08 -14.69 -2.28
CA LEU A 90 -2.42 -14.43 -0.89
C LEU A 90 -3.16 -15.62 -0.28
N THR A 91 -2.83 -15.92 0.97
CA THR A 91 -3.57 -16.90 1.79
C THR A 91 -4.97 -16.37 2.11
N ARG A 92 -5.81 -17.21 2.73
CA ARG A 92 -7.13 -16.75 3.23
C ARG A 92 -6.98 -15.57 4.20
N SER A 93 -6.01 -15.62 5.11
CA SER A 93 -5.71 -14.51 6.02
C SER A 93 -5.17 -13.29 5.28
N GLY A 94 -4.34 -13.46 4.25
CA GLY A 94 -3.86 -12.36 3.41
C GLY A 94 -4.98 -11.64 2.67
N ARG A 95 -5.98 -12.38 2.16
CA ARG A 95 -7.18 -11.80 1.55
C ARG A 95 -8.01 -11.00 2.54
N ALA A 96 -8.27 -11.56 3.73
CA ALA A 96 -8.97 -10.83 4.79
C ALA A 96 -8.22 -9.54 5.20
N CYS A 97 -6.88 -9.56 5.22
CA CYS A 97 -6.07 -8.36 5.41
C CYS A 97 -6.27 -7.36 4.27
N ALA A 98 -6.29 -7.80 3.01
CA ALA A 98 -6.51 -6.93 1.86
C ALA A 98 -7.89 -6.27 1.92
N ASP A 99 -8.94 -7.06 2.18
CA ASP A 99 -10.31 -6.56 2.29
C ASP A 99 -10.40 -5.49 3.38
N ARG A 100 -9.84 -5.75 4.57
CA ARG A 100 -9.79 -4.78 5.67
C ARG A 100 -9.07 -3.50 5.28
N VAL A 101 -7.89 -3.60 4.68
CA VAL A 101 -7.09 -2.45 4.27
C VAL A 101 -7.86 -1.58 3.27
N ILE A 102 -8.53 -2.21 2.30
CA ILE A 102 -9.32 -1.53 1.27
C ILE A 102 -10.57 -0.88 1.86
N SER A 103 -11.27 -1.53 2.80
CA SER A 103 -12.40 -0.93 3.51
C SER A 103 -11.98 0.28 4.35
N VAL A 104 -10.87 0.16 5.09
CA VAL A 104 -10.31 1.30 5.85
C VAL A 104 -9.91 2.44 4.92
N LEU A 105 -9.36 2.12 3.75
CA LEU A 105 -9.00 3.13 2.76
C LEU A 105 -10.23 3.88 2.24
N GLY A 106 -11.33 3.18 1.97
CA GLY A 106 -12.60 3.80 1.58
C GLY A 106 -13.19 4.71 2.64
N TYR A 107 -13.02 4.36 3.91
CA TYR A 107 -13.41 5.21 5.02
C TYR A 107 -12.52 6.46 5.15
N ALA A 108 -11.19 6.28 5.04
CA ALA A 108 -10.21 7.35 5.21
C ALA A 108 -10.12 8.32 4.01
N CYS A 109 -10.55 7.88 2.82
CA CYS A 109 -10.46 8.63 1.57
C CYS A 109 -11.80 8.55 0.81
N PRO A 110 -12.85 9.27 1.25
CA PRO A 110 -14.17 9.23 0.64
C PRO A 110 -14.23 9.76 -0.79
N ASP A 111 -13.22 10.53 -1.21
CA ASP A 111 -13.11 11.09 -2.57
C ASP A 111 -12.81 10.03 -3.65
N ILE A 112 -12.42 8.81 -3.24
CA ILE A 112 -12.15 7.71 -4.16
C ILE A 112 -13.48 7.11 -4.62
N VAL A 113 -13.92 7.50 -5.82
CA VAL A 113 -15.18 7.03 -6.40
C VAL A 113 -15.03 5.81 -7.32
N TYR A 114 -13.86 5.63 -7.95
CA TYR A 114 -13.59 4.48 -8.83
C TYR A 114 -12.09 4.22 -8.94
N SER A 115 -11.62 3.05 -8.49
CA SER A 115 -10.22 2.62 -8.57
C SER A 115 -10.10 1.09 -8.62
N PRO A 116 -10.37 0.44 -9.77
CA PRO A 116 -10.33 -1.02 -9.88
C PRO A 116 -8.94 -1.63 -9.65
N ALA A 117 -7.87 -0.86 -9.88
CA ALA A 117 -6.49 -1.33 -9.74
C ALA A 117 -5.98 -1.37 -8.28
N ILE A 118 -6.66 -0.69 -7.36
CA ILE A 118 -6.17 -0.51 -5.99
C ILE A 118 -6.13 -1.83 -5.20
N TYR A 119 -7.10 -2.73 -5.44
CA TYR A 119 -7.15 -4.02 -4.77
C TYR A 119 -6.01 -4.94 -5.21
N PRO A 120 -5.76 -5.19 -6.51
CA PRO A 120 -4.58 -5.92 -6.95
C PRO A 120 -3.26 -5.35 -6.43
N ILE A 121 -3.13 -4.02 -6.40
CA ILE A 121 -1.91 -3.38 -5.89
C ILE A 121 -1.75 -3.62 -4.38
N CYS A 122 -2.82 -3.49 -3.59
CA CYS A 122 -2.83 -3.89 -2.18
C CYS A 122 -2.40 -5.35 -2.01
N ALA A 123 -2.95 -6.25 -2.83
CA ALA A 123 -2.65 -7.67 -2.75
C ALA A 123 -1.17 -7.97 -3.02
N LEU A 124 -0.57 -7.32 -4.03
CA LEU A 124 0.86 -7.43 -4.33
C LEU A 124 1.74 -6.93 -3.19
N LEU A 125 1.33 -5.84 -2.52
CA LEU A 125 2.11 -5.26 -1.43
C LEU A 125 2.09 -6.13 -0.18
N LEU A 126 0.97 -6.76 0.12
CA LEU A 126 0.82 -7.66 1.27
C LEU A 126 1.74 -8.88 1.20
N HIS A 127 2.24 -9.25 0.01
CA HIS A 127 3.29 -10.27 -0.12
C HIS A 127 4.64 -9.85 0.49
N TYR A 128 4.88 -8.54 0.62
CA TYR A 128 6.16 -7.99 1.08
C TYR A 128 6.04 -7.19 2.38
N VAL A 129 4.87 -6.60 2.66
CA VAL A 129 4.67 -5.65 3.75
C VAL A 129 3.33 -5.90 4.43
N THR A 130 3.33 -6.46 5.64
CA THR A 130 2.11 -6.86 6.38
C THR A 130 1.49 -5.74 7.23
N GLY A 131 2.28 -4.85 7.82
CA GLY A 131 1.77 -3.80 8.74
C GLY A 131 1.67 -2.39 8.14
N LYS A 132 2.47 -2.08 7.12
CA LYS A 132 2.59 -0.72 6.53
C LYS A 132 1.87 -0.59 5.18
N CYS A 133 0.98 -1.54 4.87
CA CYS A 133 0.30 -1.58 3.58
C CYS A 133 -0.69 -0.41 3.42
N LEU A 134 -1.42 -0.03 4.47
CA LEU A 134 -2.34 1.12 4.37
C LEU A 134 -1.59 2.43 4.12
N SER A 135 -0.53 2.71 4.91
CA SER A 135 0.27 3.93 4.70
C SER A 135 0.92 3.96 3.32
N PHE A 136 1.30 2.79 2.79
CA PHE A 136 1.75 2.65 1.41
C PHE A 136 0.67 3.06 0.40
N LEU A 137 -0.54 2.49 0.51
CA LEU A 137 -1.64 2.76 -0.43
C LEU A 137 -2.10 4.21 -0.36
N LYS A 138 -2.17 4.80 0.84
CA LYS A 138 -2.51 6.22 1.02
C LYS A 138 -1.50 7.13 0.34
N ASN A 139 -0.21 6.88 0.53
CA ASN A 139 0.85 7.65 -0.15
C ASN A 139 0.81 7.46 -1.66
N LEU A 140 0.48 6.26 -2.15
CA LEU A 140 0.33 5.98 -3.57
C LEU A 140 -0.87 6.71 -4.17
N LEU A 141 -1.99 6.75 -3.45
CA LEU A 141 -3.19 7.50 -3.83
C LEU A 141 -2.96 9.00 -3.81
N ASP A 142 -2.23 9.54 -2.83
CA ASP A 142 -1.82 10.95 -2.83
C ASP A 142 -1.00 11.30 -4.08
N VAL A 143 -0.18 10.36 -4.57
CA VAL A 143 0.53 10.52 -5.85
C VAL A 143 -0.43 10.45 -7.03
N TRP A 144 -1.34 9.48 -7.06
CA TRP A 144 -2.31 9.28 -8.14
C TRP A 144 -3.31 10.43 -8.29
N ILE A 145 -3.78 10.98 -7.17
CA ILE A 145 -4.62 12.19 -7.12
C ILE A 145 -3.84 13.38 -7.67
N LYS A 146 -2.57 13.56 -7.27
CA LYS A 146 -1.73 14.66 -7.77
C LYS A 146 -1.42 14.57 -9.26
N ILE A 147 -1.36 13.37 -9.83
CA ILE A 147 -1.10 13.16 -11.26
C ILE A 147 -2.39 13.03 -12.09
N GLY A 148 -3.57 13.26 -11.48
CA GLY A 148 -4.86 13.29 -12.20
C GLY A 148 -5.25 11.95 -12.82
N LEU A 149 -4.91 10.83 -12.16
CA LEU A 149 -5.33 9.49 -12.60
C LEU A 149 -6.76 9.11 -12.17
N PHE A 150 -7.57 10.10 -11.80
CA PHE A 150 -9.03 10.03 -11.64
C PHE A 150 -9.65 11.26 -12.28
#